data_AF-A0A177DYP4-F1
#
_entry.id   AF-A0A177DYP4-F1
#
_cell.length_a   1.000
_cell.length_b   1.000
_cell.length_c   1.000
_cell.angle_alpha   90.00
_cell.angle_beta   90.00
_cell.angle_gamma   90.00
#
_symmetry.space_group_name_H-M   'P 1'
#
loop_
_entity.id
_entity.type
_entity.pdbx_description
1 polymer ?
#
loop_
_entity_poly.entity_id
_entity_poly.type
_entity_poly.pdbx_seq_one_letter_code
_entity_poly.pdbx_strand_id
1 'polypeptide(L)'
;MASQELWSQRLRDHCLVRGLQEPAYTDLSDRRGGRTAWSTMVTINGNNFQARFWYDCAYLPNAKEDCAEIALRSLTGYTNTTQSPPPASHYRAVASRQDSAVNAG
;
A
#
# COMPACT_ATOMS: atom_id res chain seq x y z
N MET A 1 22.35 7.18 -4.59
CA MET A 1 21.08 7.90 -4.77
C MET A 1 20.23 7.63 -3.55
N ALA A 2 20.14 8.59 -2.63
CA ALA A 2 19.30 8.47 -1.44
C ALA A 2 17.84 8.55 -1.90
N SER A 3 17.24 7.39 -2.18
CA SER A 3 15.83 7.26 -2.51
C SER A 3 15.02 7.69 -1.29
N GLN A 4 14.35 8.85 -1.37
CA GLN A 4 13.17 9.10 -0.55
C GLN A 4 12.32 7.83 -0.64
N GLU A 5 12.16 7.10 0.47
CA GLU A 5 11.45 5.82 0.48
C GLU A 5 9.98 6.05 0.12
N LEU A 6 9.68 5.86 -1.16
CA LEU A 6 8.32 5.89 -1.71
C LEU A 6 7.43 4.89 -0.96
N TRP A 7 6.16 5.21 -0.78
CA TRP A 7 5.18 4.32 -0.15
C TRP A 7 5.14 2.97 -0.88
N SER A 8 5.21 3.00 -2.20
CA SER A 8 5.28 1.79 -3.03
C SER A 8 6.51 0.92 -2.73
N GLN A 9 7.66 1.53 -2.43
CA GLN A 9 8.88 0.80 -2.05
C GLN A 9 8.78 0.22 -0.64
N ARG A 10 8.27 0.99 0.33
CA ARG A 10 8.02 0.52 1.69
C ARG A 10 7.05 -0.66 1.72
N LEU A 11 5.99 -0.57 0.91
CA LEU A 11 5.01 -1.64 0.76
C LEU A 11 5.64 -2.91 0.21
N ARG A 12 6.48 -2.78 -0.83
CA ARG A 12 7.23 -3.91 -1.39
C ARG A 12 8.14 -4.56 -0.36
N ASP A 13 8.95 -3.77 0.35
CA ASP A 13 9.86 -4.27 1.39
C ASP A 13 9.07 -4.98 2.50
N HIS A 14 7.98 -4.37 2.96
CA HIS A 14 7.08 -4.98 3.94
C HIS A 14 6.49 -6.31 3.44
N CYS A 15 6.05 -6.38 2.19
CA CYS A 15 5.55 -7.64 1.60
C CYS A 15 6.65 -8.70 1.58
N LEU A 16 7.88 -8.33 1.18
CA LEU A 16 9.03 -9.23 1.11
C LEU A 16 9.42 -9.76 2.49
N VAL A 17 9.52 -8.88 3.50
CA VAL A 17 9.83 -9.25 4.89
C VAL A 17 8.76 -10.16 5.49
N ARG A 18 7.49 -9.99 5.10
CA ARG A 18 6.35 -10.79 5.58
C ARG A 18 6.12 -12.06 4.76
N GLY A 19 6.88 -12.30 3.69
CA GLY A 19 6.65 -13.42 2.77
C GLY A 19 5.32 -13.33 2.02
N LEU A 20 4.76 -12.13 1.84
CA LEU A 20 3.55 -11.88 1.07
C LEU A 20 3.87 -11.79 -0.42
N GLN A 21 2.85 -11.96 -1.28
CA GLN A 21 3.02 -11.74 -2.71
C GLN A 21 3.43 -10.29 -3.01
N GLU A 22 4.16 -10.10 -4.12
CA GLU A 22 4.56 -8.77 -4.54
C GLU A 22 3.31 -7.93 -4.89
N PRO A 23 3.22 -6.65 -4.45
CA PRO A 23 2.06 -5.81 -4.71
C PRO A 23 1.82 -5.62 -6.21
N ALA A 24 0.65 -6.07 -6.69
CA ALA A 24 0.24 -5.94 -8.08
C ALA A 24 -0.58 -4.66 -8.27
N TYR A 25 -0.06 -3.70 -9.05
CA TYR A 25 -0.74 -2.43 -9.32
C TYR A 25 -1.59 -2.51 -10.58
N THR A 26 -2.76 -1.88 -10.56
CA THR A 26 -3.71 -1.78 -11.67
C THR A 26 -4.21 -0.35 -11.76
N ASP A 27 -3.99 0.28 -12.90
CA ASP A 27 -4.46 1.64 -13.16
C ASP A 27 -5.89 1.62 -13.69
N LEU A 28 -6.75 2.43 -13.09
CA LEU A 28 -8.17 2.56 -13.39
C LEU A 28 -8.40 3.93 -14.03
N SER A 29 -8.94 3.94 -15.25
CA SER A 29 -9.31 5.16 -15.95
C SER A 29 -10.83 5.31 -16.04
N ASP A 30 -11.35 6.47 -15.65
CA ASP A 30 -12.77 6.82 -15.68
C ASP A 30 -13.01 8.05 -16.56
N ARG A 31 -13.78 7.91 -17.65
CA ARG A 31 -14.07 9.01 -18.59
C ARG A 31 -15.32 9.76 -18.18
N ARG A 32 -15.16 11.01 -17.73
CA ARG A 32 -16.26 11.89 -17.29
C ARG A 32 -16.60 13.00 -18.29
N GLY A 33 -16.86 12.63 -19.55
CA GLY A 33 -17.37 13.57 -20.55
C GLY A 33 -16.45 14.76 -20.89
N GLY A 34 -15.13 14.58 -20.79
CA GLY A 34 -14.13 15.59 -21.18
C GLY A 34 -12.84 15.57 -20.36
N ARG A 35 -12.89 15.01 -19.15
CA ARG A 35 -11.71 14.75 -18.31
C ARG A 35 -11.64 13.26 -18.00
N THR A 36 -10.43 12.70 -17.99
CA THR A 36 -10.19 11.30 -17.58
C THR A 36 -9.65 11.32 -16.17
N ALA A 37 -10.42 10.78 -15.25
CA ALA A 37 -10.01 10.54 -13.88
C ALA A 37 -9.19 9.24 -13.84
N TRP A 38 -8.07 9.24 -13.13
CA TRP A 38 -7.17 8.11 -12.96
C TRP A 38 -7.10 7.72 -11.49
N SER A 39 -7.15 6.44 -11.21
CA SER A 39 -6.91 5.90 -9.88
C SER A 39 -6.00 4.69 -10.01
N THR A 40 -5.30 4.32 -8.94
CA THR A 40 -4.49 3.11 -8.93
C THR A 40 -5.00 2.21 -7.81
N MET A 41 -5.09 0.92 -8.11
CA MET A 41 -5.43 -0.14 -7.17
C MET A 41 -4.23 -1.07 -7.01
N VAL A 42 -3.95 -1.51 -5.80
CA VAL A 42 -2.92 -2.49 -5.49
C VAL A 42 -3.55 -3.74 -4.89
N THR A 43 -3.14 -4.90 -5.37
CA THR A 43 -3.63 -6.20 -4.91
C THR A 43 -2.51 -6.91 -4.17
N ILE A 44 -2.77 -7.32 -2.92
CA ILE A 44 -1.82 -7.98 -2.04
C ILE A 44 -2.53 -9.10 -1.30
N ASN A 45 -2.04 -10.32 -1.48
CA ASN A 45 -2.56 -11.51 -0.79
C ASN A 45 -4.08 -11.70 -0.95
N GLY A 46 -4.62 -11.37 -2.13
CA GLY A 46 -6.06 -11.44 -2.43
C GLY A 46 -6.88 -10.25 -1.92
N ASN A 47 -6.28 -9.28 -1.21
CA ASN A 47 -6.93 -8.03 -0.82
C ASN A 47 -6.61 -6.92 -1.82
N ASN A 48 -7.64 -6.19 -2.24
CA ASN A 48 -7.52 -5.06 -3.16
C ASN A 48 -7.63 -3.75 -2.38
N PHE A 49 -6.67 -2.86 -2.58
CA PHE A 49 -6.64 -1.52 -1.98
C PHE A 49 -6.60 -0.49 -3.09
N GLN A 50 -7.55 0.45 -3.10
CA GLN A 50 -7.59 1.51 -4.09
C GLN A 50 -7.16 2.84 -3.49
N ALA A 51 -6.61 3.74 -4.32
CA ALA A 51 -6.37 5.12 -3.91
C ALA A 51 -7.66 5.79 -3.44
N ARG A 52 -7.55 6.70 -2.46
CA ARG A 52 -8.70 7.40 -1.87
C ARG A 52 -9.37 8.35 -2.86
N PHE A 53 -8.57 8.90 -3.76
CA PHE A 53 -9.00 9.92 -4.70
C PHE A 53 -8.77 9.51 -6.15
N TRP A 54 -9.46 10.23 -7.02
CA TRP A 54 -9.21 10.20 -8.45
C TRP A 54 -8.31 11.37 -8.81
N TYR A 55 -7.24 11.06 -9.53
CA TYR A 55 -6.18 11.96 -9.93
C TYR A 55 -6.30 12.28 -11.42
N ASP A 56 -5.72 13.39 -11.84
CA ASP A 56 -5.54 13.68 -13.27
C ASP A 56 -4.36 12.84 -13.82
N CYS A 57 -4.23 12.69 -15.14
CA CYS A 57 -3.17 11.86 -15.73
C CYS A 57 -1.76 12.32 -15.34
N ALA A 58 -1.59 13.61 -15.05
CA ALA A 58 -0.34 14.20 -14.55
C ALA A 58 0.05 13.72 -13.14
N TYR A 59 -0.90 13.19 -12.36
CA TYR A 59 -0.72 12.80 -10.96
C TYR A 59 -0.94 11.31 -10.70
N LEU A 60 -0.88 10.47 -11.75
CA LEU A 60 -0.76 9.02 -11.63
C LEU A 60 0.30 8.53 -10.63
N PRO A 61 1.54 9.11 -10.57
CA PRO A 61 2.49 8.70 -9.54
C PRO A 61 1.97 8.96 -8.12
N ASN A 62 1.25 10.07 -7.89
CA ASN A 62 0.64 10.36 -6.60
C ASN A 62 -0.49 9.37 -6.27
N ALA A 63 -1.28 8.95 -7.26
CA ALA A 63 -2.32 7.93 -7.09
C ALA A 63 -1.73 6.60 -6.62
N LYS A 64 -0.61 6.20 -7.21
CA LYS A 64 0.12 4.99 -6.84
C LYS A 64 0.66 5.06 -5.42
N GLU A 65 1.21 6.21 -5.03
CA GLU A 65 1.75 6.41 -3.68
C GLU A 65 0.66 6.42 -2.61
N ASP A 66 -0.49 7.05 -2.87
CA ASP A 66 -1.65 7.04 -1.97
C ASP A 66 -2.22 5.63 -1.79
N CYS A 67 -2.37 4.90 -2.91
CA CYS A 67 -2.79 3.51 -2.91
C CYS A 67 -1.83 2.62 -2.08
N ALA A 68 -0.52 2.81 -2.23
CA ALA A 68 0.47 2.07 -1.50
C ALA A 68 0.47 2.40 0.01
N GLU A 69 0.25 3.66 0.38
CA GLU A 69 0.09 4.08 1.77
C GLU A 69 -1.11 3.37 2.41
N ILE A 70 -2.27 3.35 1.74
CA ILE A 70 -3.49 2.70 2.23
C ILE A 70 -3.25 1.20 2.43
N ALA A 71 -2.62 0.54 1.45
CA ALA A 71 -2.31 -0.88 1.55
C ALA A 71 -1.34 -1.16 2.71
N LEU A 72 -0.28 -0.37 2.85
CA LEU A 72 0.69 -0.52 3.95
C LEU A 72 0.00 -0.34 5.30
N ARG A 73 -0.82 0.70 5.44
CA ARG A 73 -1.62 0.97 6.65
C ARG A 73 -2.56 -0.17 6.99
N SER A 74 -3.23 -0.74 6.00
CA SER A 74 -4.10 -1.90 6.20
C SER A 74 -3.32 -3.13 6.65
N LEU A 75 -2.16 -3.40 6.06
CA LEU A 75 -1.30 -4.53 6.43
C LEU A 75 -0.65 -4.38 7.82
N THR A 76 -0.43 -3.14 8.26
CA THR A 76 0.20 -2.82 9.55
C THR A 76 -0.83 -2.57 10.66
N GLY A 77 -2.11 -2.42 10.32
CA GLY A 77 -3.17 -2.03 11.25
C GLY A 77 -3.10 -0.56 11.70
N TYR A 78 -2.29 0.26 11.02
CA TYR A 78 -2.08 1.67 11.40
C TYR A 78 -3.13 2.57 10.74
N THR A 79 -4.18 2.94 11.48
CA THR A 79 -5.28 3.79 10.97
C THR A 79 -5.07 5.28 11.18
N ASN A 80 -4.01 5.68 11.91
CA ASN A 80 -3.78 7.08 12.22
C ASN A 80 -3.23 7.83 10.99
N THR A 81 -4.08 8.63 10.35
CA THR A 81 -3.73 9.43 9.16
C THR A 81 -2.75 10.56 9.46
N THR A 82 -2.66 10.97 10.73
CA THR A 82 -1.90 12.13 11.21
C THR A 82 -0.43 11.81 11.53
N GLN A 83 -0.09 10.53 11.66
CA GLN A 83 1.29 10.07 11.85
C GLN A 83 1.80 9.39 10.58
N SER A 84 2.99 9.78 10.16
CA SER A 84 3.74 9.05 9.12
C SER A 84 4.09 7.68 9.70
N PRO A 85 3.58 6.57 9.13
CA PRO A 85 3.88 5.25 9.66
C PRO A 85 5.41 5.01 9.62
N PRO A 86 5.93 4.29 10.62
CA PRO A 86 7.37 4.14 10.81
C PRO A 86 8.03 3.48 9.57
N PRO A 87 9.33 3.74 9.33
CA PRO A 87 10.03 3.20 8.15
C PRO A 87 10.02 1.67 8.16
N ALA A 88 10.15 1.08 6.97
CA ALA A 88 9.95 -0.36 6.73
C ALA A 88 10.76 -1.26 7.70
N SER A 89 11.95 -0.79 8.11
CA SER A 89 12.83 -1.45 9.07
C SER A 89 12.19 -1.74 10.43
N HIS A 90 11.20 -0.95 10.87
CA HIS A 90 10.51 -1.17 12.16
C HIS A 90 9.54 -2.37 12.14
N TYR A 91 9.03 -2.79 10.97
CA TYR A 91 8.07 -3.89 10.92
C TYR A 91 8.71 -5.27 11.07
N ARG A 92 10.03 -5.39 10.90
CA ARG A 92 10.79 -6.62 11.17
C ARG A 92 10.65 -7.09 12.64
N ALA A 93 10.40 -6.16 13.57
CA ALA A 93 10.21 -6.48 14.99
C ALA A 93 8.75 -6.79 15.38
N VAL A 94 7.77 -6.38 14.56
CA VAL A 94 6.33 -6.56 14.84
C VAL A 94 5.78 -7.82 14.17
N ALA A 95 6.31 -8.18 13.01
CA ALA A 95 5.90 -9.37 12.24
C ALA A 95 6.05 -10.70 13.00
N SER A 96 6.95 -10.78 13.98
CA SER A 96 7.23 -11.98 14.78
C SER A 96 6.18 -12.28 15.86
N ARG A 97 5.06 -11.53 15.93
CA ARG A 97 4.02 -11.73 16.96
C ARG A 97 2.72 -12.36 16.47
N GLN A 98 2.57 -12.61 15.16
CA GLN A 98 1.28 -13.07 14.59
C GLN A 98 1.21 -14.59 14.32
N ASP A 99 2.22 -15.37 14.71
CA ASP A 99 2.27 -16.84 14.53
C ASP A 99 2.06 -17.60 15.85
N SER A 100 0.97 -17.32 16.59
CA SER A 100 0.70 -18.04 17.86
C SER A 100 -0.78 -18.27 18.17
N ALA A 101 -1.68 -18.12 17.20
CA ALA A 101 -3.12 -18.28 17.43
C ALA A 101 -3.79 -19.33 16.51
N VAL A 102 -3.17 -20.49 16.36
CA VAL A 102 -3.85 -21.67 15.80
C VAL A 102 -3.41 -22.97 16.47
N ASN A 103 -3.68 -23.12 17.78
CA ASN A 103 -3.98 -24.42 18.39
C ASN A 103 -4.53 -24.25 19.82
N ALA A 104 -5.84 -24.42 20.01
CA ALA A 104 -6.46 -24.93 21.25
C ALA A 104 -7.98 -25.07 21.03
N GLY A 105 -8.47 -26.30 20.97
CA GLY A 105 -9.88 -26.67 20.88
C GLY A 105 -10.04 -28.14 20.54
#